data_AF-A0A0R2A283-F1
#
_entry.id   AF-A0A0R2A283-F1
#
_cell.length_a   1.000
_cell.length_b   1.000
_cell.length_c   1.000
_cell.angle_alpha   90.00
_cell.angle_beta   90.00
_cell.angle_gamma   90.00
#
_symmetry.space_group_name_H-M   'P 1'
#
loop_
_entity.id
_entity.type
_entity.pdbx_description
1 polymer ?
#
loop_
_entity_poly.entity_id
_entity_poly.type
_entity_poly.pdbx_seq_one_letter_code
_entity_poly.pdbx_strand_id
1 'polypeptide(L)' 'MDIIIAIGGGLFMLGLFVIALNTRVRYGWFFRHYESRNRGANIVGILMILLGLIIMLIKIKLND' A
#
# COMPACT_ATOMS: atom_id res chain seq x y z
N MET A 1 12.17 -20.08 2.38
CA MET A 1 11.24 -18.93 2.24
C MET A 1 11.94 -17.94 1.32
N ASP A 2 11.35 -17.61 0.17
CA ASP A 2 12.04 -16.80 -0.84
C ASP A 2 12.18 -15.34 -0.36
N ILE A 3 13.42 -14.87 -0.20
CA ILE A 3 13.74 -13.53 0.30
C ILE A 3 13.05 -12.44 -0.55
N ILE A 4 12.88 -12.68 -1.85
CA ILE A 4 12.25 -11.72 -2.76
C ILE A 4 10.76 -11.56 -2.44
N ILE A 5 10.07 -12.65 -2.09
CA ILE A 5 8.67 -12.62 -1.68
C ILE A 5 8.53 -11.89 -0.35
N ALA A 6 9.45 -12.10 0.60
CA ALA A 6 9.46 -11.38 1.87
C ALA A 6 9.67 -9.87 1.68
N ILE A 7 10.56 -9.47 0.75
CA ILE A 7 10.77 -8.06 0.39
C ILE A 7 9.53 -7.46 -0.25
N GLY A 8 8.89 -8.15 -1.20
CA GLY A 8 7.65 -7.70 -1.85
C GLY A 8 6.51 -7.53 -0.85
N GLY A 9 6.36 -8.47 0.09
CA GLY A 9 5.40 -8.37 1.19
C GLY A 9 5.69 -7.22 2.15
N GLY A 10 6.96 -6.98 2.47
CA GLY A 10 7.38 -5.82 3.27
C GLY A 10 7.04 -4.49 2.59
N LEU A 11 7.31 -4.37 1.30
CA LEU A 11 6.98 -3.18 0.51
C LEU A 11 5.47 -2.90 0.47
N PHE A 12 4.68 -3.97 0.32
CA PHE A 12 3.22 -3.91 0.34
C PHE A 12 2.70 -3.41 1.69
N MET A 13 3.19 -3.97 2.80
CA MET A 13 2.80 -3.55 4.16
C MET A 13 3.20 -2.11 4.46
N LEU A 14 4.39 -1.69 4.02
CA LEU A 14 4.82 -0.29 4.16
C LEU A 14 3.93 0.67 3.34
N GLY A 15 3.56 0.30 2.12
CA GLY A 15 2.63 1.08 1.31
C GLY A 15 1.26 1.23 1.96
N LEU A 16 0.71 0.15 2.53
CA LEU A 16 -0.53 0.20 3.32
C LEU A 16 -0.40 1.10 4.54
N PHE A 17 0.73 1.03 5.25
CA PHE A 17 0.98 1.84 6.43
C PHE A 17 1.05 3.34 6.09
N VAL A 18 1.71 3.69 4.98
CA VAL A 18 1.75 5.08 4.48
C VAL A 18 0.34 5.58 4.17
N ILE A 19 -0.50 4.79 3.50
CA ILE A 19 -1.88 5.18 3.21
C ILE A 19 -2.69 5.31 4.50
N ALA A 20 -2.56 4.36 5.42
CA ALA A 20 -3.29 4.38 6.70
C ALA A 20 -2.96 5.64 7.52
N LEU A 21 -1.67 5.98 7.65
CA LEU A 21 -1.24 7.21 8.34
C LEU A 21 -1.62 8.49 7.59
N ASN A 22 -1.69 8.43 6.27
CA ASN A 22 -2.05 9.57 5.43
C ASN A 22 -3.57 9.76 5.32
N THR A 23 -4.36 8.76 5.68
CA THR A 23 -5.82 8.83 5.67
C THR A 23 -6.30 9.58 6.89
N ARG A 24 -7.01 10.69 6.69
CA ARG A 24 -7.71 11.40 7.76
C ARG A 24 -9.19 11.08 7.69
N VAL A 25 -9.75 10.82 8.87
CA VAL A 25 -11.20 10.70 9.04
C VAL A 25 -11.74 12.09 9.31
N ARG A 26 -12.43 12.67 8.33
CA ARG A 26 -13.16 13.93 8.50
C ARG A 26 -14.60 13.58 8.82
N TYR A 27 -15.04 13.95 10.03
CA TYR A 27 -16.42 13.76 10.45
C TYR A 27 -17.24 14.95 9.93
N GLY A 28 -18.09 14.70 8.93
CA GLY A 28 -19.13 15.63 8.52
C GLY A 28 -20.41 15.41 9.33
N TRP A 29 -21.38 16.33 9.21
CA TRP A 29 -22.61 16.34 10.01
C TRP A 29 -23.48 15.07 9.86
N PHE A 30 -23.36 14.32 8.75
CA PHE A 30 -24.08 13.05 8.53
C PHE A 30 -23.21 11.84 8.17
N PHE A 31 -21.98 12.02 7.64
CA PHE A 31 -21.15 10.89 7.18
C PHE A 31 -19.64 11.10 7.44
N ARG A 32 -18.93 10.01 7.77
CA ARG A 32 -17.46 9.95 7.78
C ARG A 32 -16.94 10.03 6.35
N HIS A 33 -16.15 11.05 6.06
CA HIS A 33 -15.42 11.16 4.79
C HIS A 33 -13.96 10.79 5.05
N TYR A 34 -13.44 9.83 4.28
CA TYR A 34 -12.02 9.50 4.29
C TYR A 34 -11.33 10.40 3.29
N GLU A 35 -10.48 11.29 3.79
CA GLU A 35 -9.77 12.27 2.96
C GLU A 35 -8.27 12.03 3.13
N SER A 36 -7.52 12.00 2.01
CA SER A 36 -6.07 11.91 2.08
C SER A 36 -5.48 13.24 2.55
N ARG A 37 -4.67 13.24 3.61
CA ARG A 37 -3.99 14.45 4.12
C ARG A 37 -3.05 15.04 3.08
N ASN A 38 -2.28 14.19 2.39
CA ASN A 38 -1.39 14.57 1.32
C ASN A 38 -1.64 13.67 0.11
N ARG A 39 -2.17 14.24 -0.98
CA ARG A 39 -2.45 13.49 -2.21
C ARG A 39 -1.18 12.83 -2.78
N GLY A 40 -0.02 13.48 -2.66
CA GLY A 40 1.26 12.93 -3.10
C GLY A 40 1.65 11.67 -2.32
N ALA A 41 1.53 11.70 -0.98
CA ALA A 41 1.79 10.53 -0.15
C ALA A 41 0.81 9.37 -0.42
N ASN A 42 -0.43 9.70 -0.83
CA ASN A 42 -1.41 8.69 -1.20
C ASN A 42 -1.01 7.98 -2.51
N ILE A 43 -0.58 8.74 -3.51
CA ILE A 43 -0.08 8.20 -4.79
C ILE A 43 1.16 7.32 -4.56
N VAL A 44 2.12 7.79 -3.76
CA VAL A 44 3.33 7.02 -3.42
C VAL A 44 2.96 5.73 -2.70
N GLY A 45 2.06 5.78 -1.72
CA GLY A 45 1.58 4.59 -1.01
C GLY A 45 0.94 3.57 -1.95
N ILE A 46 0.09 4.02 -2.86
CA ILE A 46 -0.54 3.14 -3.88
C ILE A 46 0.51 2.50 -4.79
N LEU A 47 1.50 3.28 -5.25
CA LEU A 47 2.60 2.76 -6.07
C LEU A 47 3.41 1.70 -5.33
N MET A 48 3.72 1.91 -4.04
CA MET A 48 4.44 0.92 -3.23
C MET A 48 3.65 -0.39 -3.08
N ILE A 49 2.34 -0.29 -2.87
CA ILE A 49 1.45 -1.46 -2.80
C ILE A 49 1.47 -2.23 -4.12
N LEU A 50 1.29 -1.53 -5.24
CA LEU A 50 1.27 -2.15 -6.58
C LEU A 50 2.61 -2.80 -6.92
N LEU A 51 3.73 -2.12 -6.67
CA LEU A 51 5.06 -2.66 -6.93
C LEU A 51 5.34 -3.89 -6.05
N GLY A 52 5.00 -3.85 -4.77
CA GLY A 52 5.14 -5.00 -3.87
C GLY A 52 4.35 -6.21 -4.34
N LEU A 53 3.10 -6.00 -4.78
CA LEU A 53 2.24 -7.05 -5.35
C LEU A 53 2.81 -7.64 -6.64
N ILE A 54 3.25 -6.78 -7.57
CA ILE A 54 3.82 -7.20 -8.86
C ILE A 54 5.06 -8.06 -8.64
N ILE A 55 5.96 -7.65 -7.74
CA ILE A 55 7.19 -8.42 -7.41
C ILE A 55 6.83 -9.80 -6.86
N MET A 56 5.86 -9.87 -5.95
CA MET A 56 5.40 -11.15 -5.40
C MET A 56 4.80 -12.06 -6.48
N LEU A 57 3.89 -11.53 -7.32
CA LEU A 57 3.24 -12.30 -8.37
C LEU A 57 4.23 -12.82 -9.43
N ILE A 58 5.17 -11.98 -9.86
CA ILE A 58 6.23 -12.38 -10.79
C ILE A 58 7.06 -13.49 -10.17
N LYS A 59 7.45 -13.34 -8.90
CA LYS A 59 8.31 -14.32 -8.25
C LYS A 59 7.62 -15.65 -8.00
N ILE A 60 6.34 -15.64 -7.65
CA ILE A 60 5.51 -16.85 -7.53
C ILE A 60 5.47 -17.57 -8.89
N LYS A 61 5.15 -16.86 -9.98
CA LYS A 61 5.09 -17.43 -11.32
C LYS A 61 6.43 -17.98 -11.82
N LEU A 62 7.56 -17.41 -11.39
CA LEU A 62 8.90 -17.89 -11.73
C LEU A 62 9.36 -19.08 -10.88
N ASN A 63 8.67 -19.34 -9.77
CA ASN A 63 8.99 -20.43 -8.85
C ASN A 63 8.05 -21.64 -9.03
N ASP A 64 6.98 -21.49 -9.82
CA ASP A 64 6.20 -22.57 -10.43
C ASP A 64 6.93 -23.14 -11.66
#